data_AF-A0AAD4SGV4-F1
#
_entry.id   AF-A0AAD4SGV4-F1
#
_cell.length_a   1.000
_cell.length_b   1.000
_cell.length_c   1.000
_cell.angle_alpha   90.00
_cell.angle_beta   90.00
_cell.angle_gamma   90.00
#
_symmetry.space_group_name_H-M   'P 1'
#
loop_
_entity.id
_entity.type
_entity.pdbx_description
1 polymer ?
#
loop_
_entity_poly.entity_id
_entity_poly.type
_entity_poly.pdbx_seq_one_letter_code
_entity_poly.pdbx_strand_id
1 'polypeptide(L)'
;MAGSQINLSEKISSLTNDVTSRAAFGKKSKDKEAFISLIKETTKMASGFAISDLFPSLKFIHVISGMKSKLESLHQKTDKILDNIIKEHIENRTAIKTNKDEAEEDLVDVLLQLKGNGGPEFVISPNNLKAVILVST
;
A
#
# COMPACT_ATOMS: atom_id res chain seq x y z
N MET A 1 34.30 -26.99 2.81
CA MET A 1 33.04 -26.44 3.32
C MET A 1 32.15 -26.17 2.12
N ALA A 2 31.07 -26.94 1.93
CA ALA A 2 30.11 -26.67 0.87
C ALA A 2 29.12 -25.60 1.35
N GLY A 3 28.89 -24.56 0.55
CA GLY A 3 27.92 -23.50 0.86
C GLY A 3 26.48 -24.02 0.81
N SER A 4 25.58 -23.44 1.63
CA SER A 4 24.15 -23.75 1.59
C SER A 4 23.46 -23.06 0.42
N GLN A 5 22.43 -23.71 -0.11
CA GLN A 5 21.58 -23.13 -1.17
C GLN A 5 20.80 -21.94 -0.61
N ILE A 6 20.84 -20.80 -1.32
CA ILE A 6 20.08 -19.59 -0.97
C ILE A 6 19.00 -19.32 -2.02
N ASN A 7 17.81 -18.91 -1.58
CA ASN A 7 16.77 -18.39 -2.46
C ASN A 7 17.00 -16.89 -2.69
N LEU A 8 17.61 -16.54 -3.82
CA LEU A 8 17.94 -15.15 -4.13
C LEU A 8 16.69 -14.30 -4.39
N SER A 9 15.67 -14.85 -5.04
CA SER A 9 14.41 -14.14 -5.32
C SER A 9 13.70 -13.70 -4.04
N GLU A 10 13.67 -14.57 -3.04
CA GLU A 10 13.10 -14.27 -1.73
C GLU A 10 13.89 -13.15 -1.01
N LYS A 11 15.23 -13.24 -1.03
CA LYS A 11 16.10 -12.23 -0.40
C LYS A 11 15.97 -10.86 -1.05
N ILE A 12 15.97 -10.79 -2.38
CA ILE A 12 15.80 -9.53 -3.12
C ILE A 12 14.39 -8.97 -2.85
N SER A 13 13.36 -9.80 -2.92
CA SER A 13 11.98 -9.37 -2.63
C SER A 13 11.84 -8.82 -1.22
N SER A 14 12.44 -9.48 -0.22
CA SER A 14 12.45 -8.98 1.16
C SER A 14 13.12 -7.62 1.25
N LEU A 15 14.31 -7.47 0.66
CA LEU A 15 15.06 -6.22 0.68
C LEU A 15 14.29 -5.07 0.01
N THR A 16 13.71 -5.31 -1.17
CA THR A 16 12.91 -4.31 -1.89
C THR A 16 11.69 -3.90 -1.07
N ASN A 17 10.98 -4.86 -0.47
CA ASN A 17 9.84 -4.54 0.41
C ASN A 17 10.29 -3.74 1.63
N ASP A 18 11.43 -4.07 2.24
CA ASP A 18 11.97 -3.36 3.39
C ASP A 18 12.35 -1.91 3.07
N VAL A 19 13.03 -1.68 1.95
CA VAL A 19 13.42 -0.34 1.50
C VAL A 19 12.18 0.49 1.17
N THR A 20 11.25 -0.08 0.39
CA THR A 20 10.05 0.62 -0.08
C THR A 20 9.10 0.95 1.07
N SER A 21 8.84 -0.03 1.96
CA SER A 21 8.01 0.20 3.14
C SER A 21 8.62 1.23 4.10
N ARG A 22 9.95 1.26 4.26
CA ARG A 22 10.62 2.27 5.09
C ARG A 22 10.52 3.67 4.47
N ALA A 23 10.62 3.78 3.15
CA ALA A 23 10.45 5.06 2.46
C ALA A 23 8.98 5.53 2.49
N ALA A 24 8.03 4.60 2.46
CA ALA A 24 6.62 4.92 2.43
C ALA A 24 6.01 5.19 3.82
N PHE A 25 6.41 4.44 4.84
CA PHE A 25 5.75 4.39 6.17
C PHE A 25 6.72 4.59 7.35
N GLY A 26 7.97 4.95 7.06
CA GLY A 26 9.00 5.10 8.08
C GLY A 26 9.47 3.78 8.72
N LYS A 27 10.26 3.89 9.79
CA LYS A 27 10.89 2.74 10.48
C LYS A 27 9.93 1.93 11.36
N LYS A 28 8.77 2.49 11.73
CA LYS A 28 7.82 1.88 12.67
C LYS A 28 6.43 1.92 12.06
N SER A 29 6.03 0.84 11.41
CA SER A 29 4.63 0.61 11.04
C SER A 29 4.23 -0.80 11.44
N LYS A 30 3.19 -0.90 12.27
CA LYS A 30 2.67 -2.20 12.75
C LYS A 30 1.99 -2.98 11.62
N ASP A 31 1.49 -2.28 10.62
CA ASP A 31 0.75 -2.85 9.50
C ASP A 31 1.62 -3.18 8.28
N LYS A 32 2.94 -2.91 8.33
CA LYS A 32 3.90 -3.13 7.22
C LYS A 32 3.82 -4.54 6.62
N GLU A 33 3.94 -5.58 7.44
CA GLU A 33 3.96 -6.97 6.96
C GLU A 33 2.61 -7.38 6.37
N ALA A 34 1.52 -6.93 7.00
CA ALA A 34 0.16 -7.18 6.51
C ALA A 34 -0.07 -6.47 5.17
N PHE A 35 0.44 -5.24 5.02
CA PHE A 35 0.40 -4.47 3.78
C PHE A 35 1.19 -5.14 2.65
N ILE A 36 2.44 -5.55 2.90
CA ILE A 36 3.28 -6.25 1.91
C ILE A 36 2.61 -7.55 1.44
N SER A 37 2.00 -8.30 2.36
CA SER A 37 1.26 -9.52 2.03
C SER A 37 0.05 -9.24 1.12
N LEU A 38 -0.74 -8.19 1.44
CA LEU A 38 -1.86 -7.78 0.62
C LEU A 38 -1.45 -7.24 -0.75
N ILE A 39 -0.35 -6.50 -0.87
CA ILE A 39 0.18 -6.07 -2.16
C ILE A 39 0.56 -7.27 -3.00
N LYS A 40 1.26 -8.26 -2.45
CA LYS A 40 1.59 -9.50 -3.18
C LYS A 40 0.35 -10.22 -3.70
N GLU A 41 -0.70 -10.32 -2.88
CA GLU A 41 -1.96 -10.94 -3.31
C GLU A 41 -2.68 -10.09 -4.38
N THR A 42 -2.69 -8.77 -4.21
CA THR A 42 -3.29 -7.82 -5.15
C THR A 42 -2.59 -7.86 -6.51
N THR A 43 -1.25 -7.83 -6.54
CA THR A 43 -0.44 -7.93 -7.76
C THR A 43 -0.60 -9.29 -8.43
N LYS A 44 -0.75 -10.37 -7.66
CA LYS A 44 -1.07 -11.69 -8.21
C LYS A 44 -2.45 -11.73 -8.87
N MET A 45 -3.43 -11.05 -8.29
CA MET A 45 -4.77 -10.94 -8.91
C MET A 45 -4.76 -10.01 -10.13
N ALA A 46 -4.06 -8.89 -10.06
CA ALA A 46 -3.96 -7.92 -11.16
C ALA A 46 -3.17 -8.47 -12.37
N SER A 47 -2.21 -9.36 -12.13
CA SER A 47 -1.47 -10.05 -13.22
C SER A 47 -2.24 -11.22 -13.84
N GLY A 48 -3.32 -11.68 -13.20
CA GLY A 48 -4.23 -12.65 -13.80
C GLY A 48 -5.13 -11.96 -14.84
N PHE A 49 -4.82 -12.15 -16.12
CA PHE A 49 -5.69 -11.73 -17.23
C PHE A 49 -7.15 -12.11 -16.95
N ALA A 50 -8.02 -11.12 -16.83
CA ALA A 50 -9.45 -11.37 -16.75
C ALA A 50 -9.93 -11.76 -18.16
N ILE A 51 -10.45 -12.99 -18.32
CA ILE A 51 -11.05 -13.45 -19.61
C ILE A 51 -12.13 -12.47 -20.09
N SER A 52 -12.76 -11.71 -19.19
CA SER A 52 -13.72 -10.68 -19.57
C SER A 52 -13.11 -9.40 -20.16
N ASP A 53 -11.82 -9.13 -19.94
CA ASP A 53 -11.09 -8.03 -20.58
C ASP A 53 -10.88 -8.31 -22.08
N LEU A 54 -10.76 -9.60 -22.44
CA LEU A 54 -10.67 -10.05 -23.84
C LEU A 54 -12.04 -10.23 -24.49
N PHE A 55 -13.08 -10.53 -23.70
CA PHE A 55 -14.45 -10.74 -24.18
C PHE A 55 -15.46 -9.99 -23.30
N PRO A 56 -15.76 -8.71 -23.61
CA PRO A 56 -16.66 -7.86 -22.83
C PRO A 56 -18.08 -8.41 -22.66
N SER A 57 -18.51 -9.34 -23.52
CA SER A 57 -19.79 -10.05 -23.43
C SER A 57 -19.81 -11.16 -22.35
N LEU A 58 -18.65 -11.58 -21.84
CA LEU A 58 -18.49 -12.64 -20.85
C LEU A 58 -18.28 -12.12 -19.41
N LYS A 59 -18.77 -10.92 -19.09
CA LYS A 59 -18.67 -10.32 -17.74
C LYS A 59 -19.24 -11.20 -16.62
N PHE A 60 -20.17 -12.10 -16.93
CA PHE A 60 -20.72 -13.06 -15.97
C PHE A 60 -19.67 -14.05 -15.45
N ILE A 61 -18.57 -14.29 -16.19
CA ILE A 61 -17.47 -15.18 -15.76
C ILE A 61 -16.83 -14.66 -14.47
N HIS A 62 -16.75 -13.35 -14.23
CA HIS A 62 -16.19 -12.79 -13.00
C HIS A 62 -17.03 -13.09 -11.76
N VAL A 63 -18.33 -13.27 -11.95
CA VAL A 63 -19.28 -13.63 -10.89
C VAL A 63 -19.22 -15.13 -10.64
N ILE A 64 -19.24 -15.95 -11.69
CA ILE A 64 -19.18 -17.42 -11.59
C ILE A 64 -17.82 -17.89 -11.04
N SER A 65 -16.71 -17.24 -11.42
CA SER A 65 -15.37 -17.59 -10.95
C SER A 65 -15.09 -17.15 -9.50
N GLY A 66 -15.99 -16.37 -8.88
CA GLY A 66 -15.76 -15.78 -7.56
C GLY A 66 -14.72 -14.65 -7.53
N MET A 67 -14.15 -14.29 -8.68
CA MET A 67 -13.06 -13.31 -8.78
C MET A 67 -13.52 -11.91 -8.35
N LYS A 68 -14.77 -11.53 -8.66
CA LYS A 68 -15.34 -10.26 -8.20
C LYS A 68 -15.38 -10.16 -6.68
N SER A 69 -15.90 -11.18 -6.00
CA SER A 69 -15.99 -11.22 -4.54
C SER A 69 -14.61 -11.22 -3.89
N LYS A 70 -13.65 -11.94 -4.47
CA LYS A 70 -12.26 -11.95 -4.00
C LYS A 70 -11.60 -10.56 -4.13
N LEU A 71 -11.84 -9.87 -5.25
CA LEU A 71 -11.33 -8.51 -5.47
C LEU A 71 -11.95 -7.50 -4.50
N GLU A 72 -13.25 -7.57 -4.25
CA GLU A 72 -13.93 -6.73 -3.27
C GLU A 72 -13.38 -6.97 -1.86
N SER A 73 -13.16 -8.24 -1.47
CA SER A 73 -12.56 -8.57 -0.17
C SER A 73 -11.13 -8.06 -0.03
N LEU A 74 -10.30 -8.18 -1.07
CA LEU A 74 -8.96 -7.61 -1.07
C LEU A 74 -8.99 -6.08 -0.97
N HIS A 75 -9.86 -5.43 -1.75
CA HIS A 75 -10.01 -3.99 -1.70
C HIS A 75 -10.37 -3.51 -0.29
N GLN A 76 -11.33 -4.15 0.38
CA GLN A 76 -11.71 -3.81 1.76
C GLN A 76 -10.57 -4.01 2.77
N LYS A 77 -9.79 -5.08 2.64
CA LYS A 77 -8.64 -5.33 3.51
C LYS A 77 -7.55 -4.28 3.32
N THR A 78 -7.22 -3.97 2.06
CA THR A 78 -6.23 -2.95 1.70
C THR A 78 -6.67 -1.57 2.19
N ASP A 79 -7.93 -1.22 1.99
CA ASP A 79 -8.50 0.05 2.43
C ASP A 79 -8.37 0.25 3.95
N LYS A 80 -8.71 -0.79 4.73
CA LYS A 80 -8.59 -0.79 6.19
C LYS A 80 -7.14 -0.62 6.67
N ILE A 81 -6.18 -1.29 6.02
CA ILE A 81 -4.77 -1.16 6.38
C ILE A 81 -4.27 0.26 6.09
N LEU A 82 -4.61 0.80 4.92
CA LEU A 82 -4.22 2.16 4.55
C LEU A 82 -4.84 3.20 5.50
N ASP A 83 -6.09 3.00 5.94
CA ASP A 83 -6.70 3.85 6.98
C ASP A 83 -5.94 3.81 8.30
N ASN A 84 -5.53 2.62 8.75
CA ASN A 84 -4.74 2.48 9.97
C ASN A 84 -3.40 3.20 9.87
N ILE A 85 -2.68 3.02 8.75
CA ILE A 85 -1.39 3.66 8.49
C ILE A 85 -1.58 5.19 8.50
N ILE A 86 -2.55 5.72 7.76
CA ILE A 86 -2.81 7.16 7.71
C ILE A 86 -3.15 7.70 9.10
N LYS A 87 -3.99 6.99 9.85
CA LYS A 87 -4.38 7.36 11.21
C LYS A 87 -3.18 7.41 12.16
N GLU A 88 -2.30 6.39 12.11
CA GLU A 88 -1.07 6.35 12.91
C GLU A 88 -0.18 7.58 12.65
N HIS A 89 -0.02 7.98 11.38
CA HIS A 89 0.79 9.17 11.04
C HIS A 89 0.13 10.48 11.50
N ILE A 90 -1.19 10.59 11.41
CA ILE A 90 -1.92 11.77 11.94
C ILE A 90 -1.73 11.87 13.46
N GLU A 91 -1.91 10.76 14.19
CA GLU A 91 -1.76 10.73 15.66
C GLU A 91 -0.33 11.07 16.08
N ASN A 92 0.67 10.47 15.43
CA ASN A 92 2.08 10.74 15.71
C ASN A 92 2.44 12.21 15.47
N ARG A 93 1.94 12.83 14.38
CA ARG A 93 2.14 14.26 14.11
C ARG A 93 1.54 15.17 15.17
N THR A 94 0.38 14.81 15.71
CA THR A 94 -0.24 15.61 16.78
C THR A 94 0.54 15.52 18.09
N ALA A 95 1.17 14.38 18.37
CA ALA A 95 1.98 14.16 19.56
C ALA A 95 3.38 14.81 19.50
N ILE A 96 3.98 14.94 18.31
CA ILE A 96 5.39 15.39 18.10
C ILE A 96 5.53 16.92 17.97
N LYS A 97 4.46 17.70 18.16
CA LYS A 97 4.51 19.19 18.08
C LYS A 97 5.56 19.87 18.99
N THR A 98 6.19 19.15 19.91
CA THR A 98 7.24 19.64 20.81
C THR A 98 8.68 19.41 20.35
N ASN A 99 8.98 18.53 19.38
CA ASN A 99 10.35 18.26 18.89
C ASN A 99 10.37 18.02 17.38
N LYS A 100 10.26 19.09 16.58
CA LYS A 100 10.17 19.03 15.11
C LYS A 100 11.48 18.65 14.41
N ASP A 101 12.62 18.69 15.09
CA ASP A 101 13.93 18.65 14.44
C ASP A 101 14.52 17.23 14.26
N GLU A 102 13.84 16.16 14.71
CA GLU A 102 14.40 14.79 14.70
C GLU A 102 13.53 13.71 14.03
N ALA A 103 12.34 14.02 13.53
CA ALA A 103 11.49 13.01 12.87
C ALA A 103 11.82 12.91 11.36
N GLU A 104 12.28 11.73 10.94
CA GLU A 104 12.51 11.38 9.53
C GLU A 104 11.16 11.36 8.80
N GLU A 105 10.96 12.28 7.85
CA GLU A 105 9.73 12.41 7.06
C GLU A 105 9.63 11.27 6.03
N ASP A 106 8.45 10.64 5.92
CA ASP A 106 8.14 9.63 4.91
C ASP A 106 7.08 10.07 3.89
N LEU A 107 6.73 9.19 2.95
CA LEU A 107 5.74 9.50 1.91
C LEU A 107 4.37 9.86 2.48
N VAL A 108 3.87 9.13 3.47
CA VAL A 108 2.55 9.40 4.07
C VAL A 108 2.56 10.77 4.74
N ASP A 109 3.66 11.10 5.39
CA ASP A 109 3.90 12.40 5.97
C ASP A 109 3.83 13.53 4.92
N VAL A 110 4.58 13.42 3.83
CA VAL A 110 4.57 14.42 2.75
C VAL A 110 3.16 14.60 2.18
N LEU A 111 2.47 13.50 1.90
CA LEU A 111 1.10 13.52 1.36
C LEU A 111 0.10 14.19 2.32
N LEU A 112 0.24 13.96 3.63
CA LEU A 112 -0.58 14.61 4.65
C LEU A 112 -0.29 16.12 4.76
N GLN A 113 0.97 16.55 4.59
CA GLN A 113 1.30 17.99 4.55
C GLN A 113 0.71 18.66 3.32
N LEU A 114 0.83 18.02 2.15
CA LEU A 114 0.22 18.51 0.91
C LEU A 114 -1.29 18.66 1.03
N LYS A 115 -1.97 17.72 1.71
CA LYS A 115 -3.41 17.82 1.99
C LYS A 115 -3.75 18.99 2.91
N GLY A 116 -2.91 19.29 3.90
CA GLY A 116 -3.13 20.39 4.86
C GLY A 116 -2.75 21.78 4.34
N ASN A 117 -1.75 21.87 3.48
CA ASN A 117 -1.16 23.12 2.96
C ASN A 117 -1.60 23.43 1.51
N GLY A 118 -2.38 22.56 0.89
CA GLY A 118 -2.84 22.73 -0.50
C GLY A 118 -3.72 23.96 -0.67
N GLY A 119 -3.46 24.74 -1.72
CA GLY A 119 -4.35 25.80 -2.16
C GLY A 119 -5.68 25.25 -2.73
N PRO A 120 -6.67 26.13 -3.01
CA PRO A 120 -7.99 25.72 -3.49
C PRO A 120 -7.99 24.93 -4.81
N GLU A 121 -6.90 24.94 -5.58
CA GLU A 121 -6.73 24.14 -6.80
C GLU A 121 -6.39 22.66 -6.56
N PHE A 122 -5.92 22.27 -5.36
CA PHE A 122 -5.42 20.92 -5.10
C PHE A 122 -6.11 20.26 -3.90
N VAL A 123 -7.32 19.75 -4.12
CA VAL A 123 -8.10 19.04 -3.10
C VAL A 123 -7.69 17.56 -3.06
N ILE A 124 -6.76 17.22 -2.16
CA ILE A 124 -6.37 15.82 -1.93
C ILE A 124 -7.40 15.13 -1.03
N SER A 125 -8.21 14.25 -1.61
CA SER A 125 -9.11 13.39 -0.81
C SER A 125 -8.35 12.25 -0.12
N PRO A 126 -8.89 11.68 0.97
CA PRO A 126 -8.32 10.47 1.58
C PRO A 126 -8.09 9.33 0.58
N ASN A 127 -9.01 9.15 -0.38
CA ASN A 127 -8.90 8.12 -1.41
C ASN A 127 -7.74 8.39 -2.38
N ASN A 128 -7.44 9.66 -2.67
CA ASN A 128 -6.26 10.00 -3.47
C ASN A 128 -4.97 9.65 -2.73
N LEU A 129 -4.91 9.90 -1.42
CA LEU A 129 -3.78 9.50 -0.57
C LEU A 129 -3.56 7.97 -0.64
N LYS A 130 -4.63 7.21 -0.38
CA LYS A 130 -4.61 5.74 -0.41
C LYS A 130 -4.16 5.20 -1.77
N ALA A 131 -4.66 5.79 -2.86
CA ALA A 131 -4.30 5.39 -4.21
C ALA A 131 -2.81 5.63 -4.51
N VAL A 132 -2.27 6.80 -4.15
CA VAL A 132 -0.85 7.11 -4.35
C VAL A 132 0.02 6.17 -3.52
N ILE A 133 -0.32 5.94 -2.26
CA ILE A 133 0.41 4.98 -1.40
C ILE A 133 0.42 3.59 -2.03
N LEU A 134 -0.73 3.09 -2.48
CA LEU A 134 -0.87 1.76 -3.08
C LEU A 134 -0.07 1.58 -4.38
N VAL A 135 0.09 2.65 -5.18
CA VAL A 135 0.84 2.60 -6.45
C VAL A 135 2.33 2.85 -6.26
N SER A 136 2.72 3.58 -5.20
CA SER A 136 4.11 3.96 -4.93
C SER A 136 4.87 2.91 -4.10
N THR A 137 4.21 1.82 -3.71
CA THR A 137 4.76 0.74 -2.88
C THR A 137 4.68 -0.62 -3.55
#